data_AF-A0A4U1GLG5-F1
#
_entry.id   AF-A0A4U1GLG5-F1
#
_cell.length_a   1.000
_cell.length_b   1.000
_cell.length_c   1.000
_cell.angle_alpha   90.00
_cell.angle_beta   90.00
_cell.angle_gamma   90.00
#
_symmetry.space_group_name_H-M   'P 1'
#
loop_
_entity.id
_entity.type
_entity.pdbx_description
1 polymer ?
#
loop_
_entity_poly.entity_id
_entity_poly.type
_entity_poly.pdbx_seq_one_letter_code
_entity_poly.pdbx_strand_id
1 'polypeptide(L)'
;MKIQYQIIFIGLAIAGLFVIPVKAQQTYLSGTARSSIEPRTYPFSVALAGYGYPRGGRFSLEWIKMDNVRWGKLAGHSTTFTVLDKVMYAADKNGAVTYAPIKRKNANWRKLTELEGIISLASYKGRLFALTANDELMRFELKNKNADWVKIAKFNGLSYDVHLKSIAINNGKLYGLDKNNNIFEGRHRTDGNLSVSAVAVAAEKQTVLIVGTDVCGFNYDFISSIKQQVFRKHKIPPSAVLINASHTHFAPSTQDWTTWGGHQLPDSVYLNDVVKPAMIAVIESAIKSMKPSVLSFGRGKTTIGANRSLEGAEVPYDNDVDVLSIERVKDHHKTLVFLTGCHPVFKNEGIEGFTVSPNYPGVTRALLEKETGVTDALFIQGCGGDINPLSNNHVKTGNDLAADVKRILNSPLQKLSGKVTFYLDSVNFPLDRWSNERIATFRKENDNGKADVNAEKNVRWADLMFKLDKSNKMPASMPVYIQTINIGNWKLVGLSREAVTDYSIGVKKLWPGKLVSVAGYCNDVSSYLPTSRHMKAGSYEGLGSFFWYGQPSVFPLNVYETIIDKIKTQNY
;
A
#
# COMPACT_ATOMS: atom_id res chain seq x y z
N MET A 1 -9.94 57.08 88.80
CA MET A 1 -9.68 57.05 87.34
C MET A 1 -8.17 56.91 87.17
N LYS A 2 -7.55 55.81 86.71
CA LYS A 2 -7.91 54.84 85.66
C LYS A 2 -8.36 55.51 84.36
N ILE A 3 -7.53 55.43 83.32
CA ILE A 3 -7.67 54.46 82.21
C ILE A 3 -6.26 54.04 81.76
N GLN A 4 -6.06 52.74 81.54
CA GLN A 4 -4.87 52.13 80.93
C GLN A 4 -5.28 51.66 79.53
N TYR A 5 -4.46 51.92 78.50
CA TYR A 5 -4.63 51.29 77.20
C TYR A 5 -3.57 50.21 76.99
N GLN A 6 -4.01 48.95 76.97
CA GLN A 6 -3.20 47.83 76.49
C GLN A 6 -3.27 47.78 74.96
N ILE A 7 -2.11 47.66 74.30
CA ILE A 7 -2.04 47.36 72.87
C ILE A 7 -1.85 45.86 72.72
N ILE A 8 -2.84 45.17 72.16
CA ILE A 8 -2.80 43.74 71.89
C ILE A 8 -2.19 43.52 70.50
N PHE A 9 -1.03 42.87 70.44
CA PHE A 9 -0.47 42.35 69.19
C PHE A 9 -1.22 41.08 68.77
N ILE A 10 -1.97 41.15 67.67
CA ILE A 10 -2.54 39.96 67.02
C ILE A 10 -1.59 39.53 65.91
N GLY A 11 -0.88 38.42 66.13
CA GLY A 11 -0.05 37.79 65.10
C GLY A 11 -0.93 37.07 64.07
N LEU A 12 -0.94 37.56 62.82
CA LEU A 12 -1.56 36.82 61.71
C LEU A 12 -0.65 35.66 61.30
N ALA A 13 -0.98 34.45 61.75
CA ALA A 13 -0.37 33.23 61.23
C ALA A 13 -0.94 32.94 59.83
N ILE A 14 -0.21 33.38 58.79
CA ILE A 14 -0.54 33.02 57.40
C ILE A 14 -0.17 31.55 57.20
N ALA A 15 -1.16 30.67 57.34
CA ALA A 15 -1.04 29.26 56.97
C ALA A 15 -0.87 29.18 55.45
N GLY A 16 0.39 29.00 55.00
CA GLY A 16 0.72 28.79 53.60
C GLY A 16 0.10 27.49 53.10
N LEU A 17 -1.05 27.59 52.44
CA LEU A 17 -1.62 26.51 51.65
C LEU A 17 -0.64 26.17 50.52
N PHE A 18 0.20 25.17 50.76
CA PHE A 18 0.95 24.47 49.72
C PHE A 18 -0.05 23.80 48.77
N VAL A 19 -0.52 24.55 47.78
CA VAL A 19 -1.18 23.99 46.60
C VAL A 19 -0.12 23.19 45.87
N ILE A 20 -0.03 21.90 46.21
CA ILE A 20 0.72 20.93 45.42
C ILE A 20 0.21 21.10 43.99
N PRO A 21 1.07 21.40 42.99
CA PRO A 21 0.62 21.48 41.62
C PRO A 21 0.16 20.09 41.22
N VAL A 22 -1.16 19.89 41.22
CA VAL A 22 -1.79 18.75 40.60
C VAL A 22 -1.36 18.81 39.14
N LYS A 23 -0.35 18.00 38.79
CA LYS A 23 0.00 17.73 37.40
C LYS A 23 -1.21 17.06 36.78
N ALA A 24 -2.12 17.88 36.26
CA ALA A 24 -3.23 17.44 35.44
C ALA A 24 -2.63 16.48 34.42
N GLN A 25 -3.04 15.21 34.48
CA GLN A 25 -2.46 14.17 33.65
C GLN A 25 -2.52 14.65 32.21
N GLN A 26 -1.39 14.59 31.50
CA GLN A 26 -1.30 15.10 30.13
C GLN A 26 -2.18 14.21 29.24
N THR A 27 -3.42 14.65 29.06
CA THR A 27 -4.44 13.90 28.34
C THR A 27 -4.23 14.12 26.85
N TYR A 28 -3.86 13.05 26.15
CA TYR A 28 -3.80 13.08 24.69
C TYR A 28 -5.20 13.27 24.13
N LEU A 29 -5.31 13.96 23.00
CA LEU A 29 -6.47 13.82 22.14
C LEU A 29 -6.13 12.78 21.09
N SER A 30 -7.00 11.80 20.86
CA SER A 30 -6.84 10.88 19.73
C SER A 30 -8.14 10.65 19.01
N GLY A 31 -8.04 10.52 17.69
CA GLY A 31 -9.15 10.36 16.77
C GLY A 31 -8.78 9.35 15.72
N THR A 32 -9.74 8.54 15.32
CA THR A 32 -9.55 7.38 14.46
C THR A 32 -10.57 7.40 13.36
N ALA A 33 -10.19 6.82 12.22
CA ALA A 33 -11.07 6.61 11.09
C ALA A 33 -10.53 5.47 10.22
N ARG A 34 -11.46 4.80 9.54
CA ARG A 34 -11.20 3.83 8.48
C ARG A 34 -12.06 4.16 7.28
N SER A 35 -11.54 3.88 6.09
CA SER A 35 -12.34 3.81 4.87
C SER A 35 -11.89 2.63 4.05
N SER A 36 -12.84 2.06 3.31
CA SER A 36 -12.58 0.98 2.37
C SER A 36 -11.80 1.53 1.16
N ILE A 37 -10.72 0.84 0.79
CA ILE A 37 -10.04 1.01 -0.50
C ILE A 37 -10.36 -0.15 -1.44
N GLU A 38 -11.46 -0.84 -1.18
CA GLU A 38 -11.98 -1.87 -2.07
C GLU A 38 -12.17 -1.31 -3.48
N PRO A 39 -11.74 -2.05 -4.51
CA PRO A 39 -12.18 -1.83 -5.87
C PRO A 39 -13.70 -1.67 -5.97
N ARG A 40 -14.15 -0.50 -6.43
CA ARG A 40 -15.54 -0.32 -6.87
C ARG A 40 -15.81 -1.18 -8.10
N THR A 41 -17.07 -1.29 -8.51
CA THR A 41 -17.54 -2.08 -9.69
C THR A 41 -17.01 -1.64 -11.06
N TYR A 42 -15.97 -0.81 -11.06
CA TYR A 42 -15.34 -0.16 -12.20
C TYR A 42 -14.43 -1.14 -12.98
N PRO A 43 -14.52 -1.19 -14.32
CA PRO A 43 -13.57 -1.96 -15.14
C PRO A 43 -12.20 -1.27 -15.20
N PHE A 44 -11.32 -1.64 -14.28
CA PHE A 44 -9.91 -1.29 -14.28
C PHE A 44 -9.05 -2.54 -14.14
N SER A 45 -7.73 -2.42 -14.38
CA SER A 45 -6.83 -3.57 -14.30
C SER A 45 -6.44 -3.85 -12.84
N VAL A 46 -6.65 -5.09 -12.40
CA VAL A 46 -6.21 -5.64 -11.11
C VAL A 46 -5.09 -6.64 -11.32
N ALA A 47 -3.95 -6.13 -11.75
CA ALA A 47 -2.72 -6.83 -11.45
C ALA A 47 -2.49 -6.72 -9.94
N LEU A 48 -2.49 -7.89 -9.28
CA LEU A 48 -2.15 -7.99 -7.86
C LEU A 48 -0.64 -7.75 -7.72
N ALA A 49 -0.26 -6.95 -6.73
CA ALA A 49 1.10 -6.46 -6.58
C ALA A 49 2.10 -7.58 -6.23
N GLY A 50 3.16 -7.71 -7.04
CA GLY A 50 4.14 -8.80 -6.90
C GLY A 50 3.62 -10.12 -7.48
N TYR A 51 3.63 -11.19 -6.68
CA TYR A 51 3.50 -12.57 -7.17
C TYR A 51 2.06 -13.08 -7.43
N GLY A 52 1.03 -12.25 -7.25
CA GLY A 52 -0.39 -12.66 -7.32
C GLY A 52 -0.81 -13.30 -8.65
N TYR A 53 -1.68 -14.31 -8.62
CA TYR A 53 -2.11 -15.08 -9.79
C TYR A 53 -3.64 -15.14 -9.91
N PRO A 54 -4.22 -14.46 -10.90
CA PRO A 54 -3.76 -14.48 -12.28
C PRO A 54 -3.35 -13.07 -12.73
N ARG A 55 -2.84 -12.99 -13.96
CA ARG A 55 -2.57 -11.71 -14.62
C ARG A 55 -3.84 -11.01 -15.17
N GLY A 56 -5.04 -11.38 -14.70
CA GLY A 56 -6.30 -10.81 -15.18
C GLY A 56 -7.53 -11.12 -14.29
N GLY A 57 -8.16 -10.07 -13.76
CA GLY A 57 -9.27 -10.13 -12.81
C GLY A 57 -10.67 -10.39 -13.39
N ARG A 58 -11.69 -10.10 -12.58
CA ARG A 58 -13.07 -10.66 -12.66
C ARG A 58 -14.15 -9.59 -12.51
N PHE A 59 -15.38 -9.75 -13.05
CA PHE A 59 -16.59 -8.97 -12.63
C PHE A 59 -17.98 -9.70 -13.14
N SER A 60 -19.17 -9.76 -12.40
CA SER A 60 -20.62 -10.27 -12.68
C SER A 60 -21.94 -9.46 -12.18
N LEU A 61 -23.20 -9.74 -12.70
CA LEU A 61 -24.70 -9.33 -12.45
C LEU A 61 -25.54 -7.93 -12.66
N GLU A 62 -26.45 -7.76 -13.68
CA GLU A 62 -27.75 -6.89 -13.79
C GLU A 62 -27.96 -5.46 -14.51
N TRP A 63 -29.05 -5.30 -15.32
CA TRP A 63 -29.69 -4.03 -15.85
C TRP A 63 -31.20 -4.11 -16.24
N ILE A 64 -31.87 -2.95 -16.40
CA ILE A 64 -33.31 -2.73 -16.78
C ILE A 64 -33.49 -2.45 -18.30
N LYS A 65 -34.65 -2.81 -18.88
CA LYS A 65 -35.01 -2.67 -20.31
C LYS A 65 -35.51 -1.26 -20.70
N MET A 66 -35.14 -0.78 -21.89
CA MET A 66 -35.81 0.33 -22.60
C MET A 66 -35.92 0.03 -24.11
N ASP A 67 -37.04 0.44 -24.72
CA ASP A 67 -37.38 0.13 -26.12
C ASP A 67 -37.35 1.39 -27.04
N ASN A 68 -37.35 1.15 -28.37
CA ASN A 68 -37.41 2.11 -29.50
C ASN A 68 -36.11 2.87 -29.87
N VAL A 69 -35.30 2.26 -30.75
CA VAL A 69 -34.21 2.91 -31.50
C VAL A 69 -34.40 2.65 -33.00
N ARG A 70 -34.26 3.69 -33.84
CA ARG A 70 -34.19 3.57 -35.31
C ARG A 70 -32.73 3.64 -35.77
N TRP A 71 -32.32 2.72 -36.64
CA TRP A 71 -30.92 2.54 -37.06
C TRP A 71 -30.61 3.18 -38.42
N GLY A 72 -29.34 3.55 -38.63
CA GLY A 72 -28.81 4.02 -39.91
C GLY A 72 -27.36 3.52 -40.12
N LYS A 73 -26.97 3.28 -41.38
CA LYS A 73 -25.67 2.67 -41.73
C LYS A 73 -24.54 3.71 -41.72
N LEU A 74 -23.52 3.50 -40.88
CA LEU A 74 -22.40 4.43 -40.67
C LEU A 74 -21.01 3.87 -41.06
N ALA A 75 -20.87 2.55 -41.17
CA ALA A 75 -19.63 1.87 -41.54
C ALA A 75 -19.92 0.60 -42.37
N GLY A 76 -18.87 0.00 -42.94
CA GLY A 76 -18.90 -1.29 -43.62
C GLY A 76 -17.77 -2.19 -43.15
N HIS A 77 -17.98 -3.51 -43.16
CA HIS A 77 -17.00 -4.55 -42.82
C HIS A 77 -16.47 -4.60 -41.37
N SER A 78 -17.01 -3.78 -40.47
CA SER A 78 -16.73 -3.87 -39.02
C SER A 78 -17.45 -5.05 -38.36
N THR A 79 -16.80 -5.76 -37.44
CA THR A 79 -17.38 -6.84 -36.62
C THR A 79 -18.04 -6.30 -35.35
N THR A 80 -17.52 -5.22 -34.80
CA THR A 80 -18.03 -4.57 -33.58
C THR A 80 -17.66 -3.09 -33.54
N PHE A 81 -18.40 -2.29 -32.78
CA PHE A 81 -18.13 -0.87 -32.57
C PHE A 81 -18.51 -0.40 -31.17
N THR A 82 -17.91 0.71 -30.75
CA THR A 82 -18.25 1.41 -29.51
C THR A 82 -18.12 2.92 -29.69
N VAL A 83 -18.63 3.72 -28.74
CA VAL A 83 -18.65 5.19 -28.83
C VAL A 83 -18.20 5.81 -27.51
N LEU A 84 -17.24 6.72 -27.58
CA LEU A 84 -16.75 7.53 -26.46
C LEU A 84 -16.57 8.97 -26.94
N ASP A 85 -17.02 9.96 -26.15
CA ASP A 85 -16.78 11.39 -26.37
C ASP A 85 -17.07 11.88 -27.82
N LYS A 86 -18.17 11.39 -28.42
CA LYS A 86 -18.60 11.64 -29.82
C LYS A 86 -17.66 11.09 -30.90
N VAL A 87 -16.75 10.20 -30.55
CA VAL A 87 -15.92 9.40 -31.47
C VAL A 87 -16.42 7.97 -31.49
N MET A 88 -16.61 7.41 -32.69
CA MET A 88 -16.90 5.99 -32.88
C MET A 88 -15.59 5.25 -33.13
N TYR A 89 -15.46 4.09 -32.49
CA TYR A 89 -14.35 3.15 -32.65
C TYR A 89 -14.91 1.84 -33.19
N ALA A 90 -14.29 1.25 -34.19
CA ALA A 90 -14.76 0.02 -34.83
C ALA A 90 -13.59 -0.93 -35.12
N ALA A 91 -13.79 -2.22 -34.85
CA ALA A 91 -12.85 -3.28 -35.24
C ALA A 91 -13.35 -3.99 -36.50
N ASP A 92 -12.44 -4.45 -37.35
CA ASP A 92 -12.74 -5.35 -38.47
C ASP A 92 -12.35 -6.81 -38.16
N LYS A 93 -12.67 -7.71 -39.09
CA LYS A 93 -12.39 -9.15 -38.99
C LYS A 93 -10.89 -9.51 -38.97
N ASN A 94 -10.01 -8.58 -39.34
CA ASN A 94 -8.56 -8.76 -39.32
C ASN A 94 -7.97 -8.22 -38.00
N GLY A 95 -8.80 -7.71 -37.08
CA GLY A 95 -8.35 -7.13 -35.81
C GLY A 95 -7.93 -5.66 -35.88
N ALA A 96 -8.05 -5.00 -37.05
CA ALA A 96 -7.68 -3.60 -37.18
C ALA A 96 -8.73 -2.71 -36.49
N VAL A 97 -8.30 -1.93 -35.50
CA VAL A 97 -9.16 -0.99 -34.79
C VAL A 97 -9.00 0.39 -35.41
N THR A 98 -10.11 0.95 -35.89
CA THR A 98 -10.19 2.27 -36.50
C THR A 98 -11.12 3.19 -35.72
N TYR A 99 -10.96 4.50 -35.90
CA TYR A 99 -11.83 5.50 -35.27
C TYR A 99 -12.20 6.64 -36.23
N ALA A 100 -13.38 7.24 -35.99
CA ALA A 100 -13.83 8.45 -36.66
C ALA A 100 -14.77 9.30 -35.77
N PRO A 101 -14.75 10.64 -35.86
CA PRO A 101 -15.75 11.48 -35.22
C PRO A 101 -17.15 11.21 -35.78
N ILE A 102 -18.18 11.21 -34.92
CA ILE A 102 -19.57 11.02 -35.35
C ILE A 102 -20.04 12.26 -36.12
N LYS A 103 -20.05 12.15 -37.45
CA LYS A 103 -20.60 13.14 -38.39
C LYS A 103 -21.64 12.47 -39.29
N ARG A 104 -22.72 13.21 -39.63
CA ARG A 104 -23.88 12.67 -40.37
C ARG A 104 -23.59 12.26 -41.83
N LYS A 105 -22.45 12.65 -42.41
CA LYS A 105 -21.96 12.22 -43.73
C LYS A 105 -20.43 12.12 -43.71
N ASN A 106 -19.89 11.16 -44.48
CA ASN A 106 -18.47 10.90 -44.76
C ASN A 106 -17.52 11.00 -43.55
N ALA A 107 -17.46 9.91 -42.79
CA ALA A 107 -16.50 9.71 -41.71
C ALA A 107 -15.14 9.25 -42.27
N ASN A 108 -14.10 10.07 -42.12
CA ASN A 108 -12.72 9.70 -42.44
C ASN A 108 -12.13 8.84 -41.31
N TRP A 109 -12.14 7.53 -41.49
CA TRP A 109 -11.60 6.56 -40.54
C TRP A 109 -10.08 6.55 -40.52
N ARG A 110 -9.49 6.36 -39.33
CA ARG A 110 -8.04 6.26 -39.11
C ARG A 110 -7.72 5.01 -38.31
N LYS A 111 -6.66 4.27 -38.66
CA LYS A 111 -6.15 3.17 -37.83
C LYS A 111 -5.64 3.72 -36.50
N LEU A 112 -6.01 3.07 -35.41
CA LEU A 112 -5.60 3.38 -34.04
C LEU A 112 -4.61 2.34 -33.52
N THR A 113 -4.97 1.07 -33.64
CA THR A 113 -4.25 -0.08 -33.08
C THR A 113 -4.73 -1.35 -33.79
N GLU A 114 -4.22 -2.50 -33.39
CA GLU A 114 -4.54 -3.82 -33.92
C GLU A 114 -4.52 -4.83 -32.77
N LEU A 115 -5.49 -5.75 -32.77
CA LEU A 115 -5.57 -6.85 -31.81
C LEU A 115 -6.34 -7.99 -32.47
N GLU A 116 -5.70 -9.16 -32.55
CA GLU A 116 -6.27 -10.32 -33.21
C GLU A 116 -7.53 -10.83 -32.48
N GLY A 117 -8.52 -11.29 -33.26
CA GLY A 117 -9.68 -12.00 -32.74
C GLY A 117 -10.65 -11.17 -31.90
N ILE A 118 -10.69 -9.83 -32.01
CA ILE A 118 -11.74 -9.02 -31.35
C ILE A 118 -13.14 -9.46 -31.81
N ILE A 119 -13.99 -9.83 -30.85
CA ILE A 119 -15.40 -10.12 -31.07
C ILE A 119 -16.34 -9.04 -30.51
N SER A 120 -15.90 -8.26 -29.52
CA SER A 120 -16.70 -7.14 -28.98
C SER A 120 -15.85 -6.02 -28.39
N LEU A 121 -16.32 -4.78 -28.52
CA LEU A 121 -15.70 -3.56 -28.00
C LEU A 121 -16.62 -2.81 -27.04
N ALA A 122 -16.03 -2.33 -25.95
CA ALA A 122 -16.61 -1.33 -25.06
C ALA A 122 -15.63 -0.18 -24.82
N SER A 123 -16.10 0.97 -24.33
CA SER A 123 -15.24 2.13 -24.06
C SER A 123 -15.70 2.93 -22.86
N TYR A 124 -14.77 3.44 -22.05
CA TYR A 124 -15.08 4.21 -20.84
C TYR A 124 -13.88 5.02 -20.32
N LYS A 125 -14.10 6.24 -19.79
CA LYS A 125 -13.09 7.22 -19.32
C LYS A 125 -11.75 7.20 -20.09
N GLY A 126 -11.78 7.34 -21.42
CA GLY A 126 -10.55 7.39 -22.23
C GLY A 126 -9.86 6.05 -22.46
N ARG A 127 -10.54 4.93 -22.25
CA ARG A 127 -10.06 3.57 -22.52
C ARG A 127 -10.96 2.85 -23.52
N LEU A 128 -10.37 1.97 -24.32
CA LEU A 128 -11.07 0.90 -25.01
C LEU A 128 -10.89 -0.41 -24.26
N PHE A 129 -11.91 -1.26 -24.33
CA PHE A 129 -11.93 -2.61 -23.80
C PHE A 129 -12.35 -3.54 -24.93
N ALA A 130 -11.64 -4.64 -25.12
CA ALA A 130 -11.95 -5.63 -26.14
C ALA A 130 -12.14 -7.00 -25.48
N LEU A 131 -13.16 -7.73 -25.93
CA LEU A 131 -13.28 -9.17 -25.72
C LEU A 131 -12.77 -9.87 -26.98
N THR A 132 -11.87 -10.84 -26.81
CA THR A 132 -11.36 -11.67 -27.92
C THR A 132 -12.06 -13.04 -27.98
N ALA A 133 -11.97 -13.70 -29.14
CA ALA A 133 -12.47 -15.06 -29.36
C ALA A 133 -11.81 -16.14 -28.46
N ASN A 134 -10.74 -15.79 -27.73
CA ASN A 134 -10.03 -16.68 -26.79
C ASN A 134 -10.45 -16.45 -25.32
N ASP A 135 -11.62 -15.85 -25.10
CA ASP A 135 -12.15 -15.37 -23.81
C ASP A 135 -11.13 -14.53 -23.02
N GLU A 136 -10.49 -13.59 -23.71
CA GLU A 136 -9.56 -12.64 -23.09
C GLU A 136 -10.16 -11.23 -23.10
N LEU A 137 -10.14 -10.56 -21.95
CA LEU A 137 -10.47 -9.14 -21.86
C LEU A 137 -9.18 -8.32 -21.92
N MET A 138 -9.14 -7.38 -22.85
CA MET A 138 -7.99 -6.53 -23.14
C MET A 138 -8.36 -5.05 -22.92
N ARG A 139 -7.43 -4.23 -22.41
CA ARG A 139 -7.58 -2.79 -22.16
C ARG A 139 -6.56 -2.00 -22.98
N PHE A 140 -6.98 -0.91 -23.62
CA PHE A 140 -6.13 0.04 -24.34
C PHE A 140 -6.34 1.48 -23.83
N GLU A 141 -5.26 2.22 -23.61
CA GLU A 141 -5.27 3.58 -23.05
C GLU A 141 -5.20 4.65 -24.17
N LEU A 142 -6.32 5.31 -24.51
CA LEU A 142 -6.40 6.20 -25.69
C LEU A 142 -5.48 7.44 -25.60
N LYS A 143 -5.11 7.86 -24.38
CA LYS A 143 -4.25 9.04 -24.17
C LYS A 143 -2.76 8.76 -24.36
N ASN A 144 -2.33 7.49 -24.30
CA ASN A 144 -0.94 7.12 -24.50
C ASN A 144 -0.72 6.71 -25.96
N LYS A 145 0.04 7.51 -26.71
CA LYS A 145 0.33 7.27 -28.14
C LYS A 145 1.12 5.98 -28.40
N ASN A 146 1.78 5.45 -27.38
CA ASN A 146 2.55 4.20 -27.41
C ASN A 146 1.91 3.19 -26.43
N ALA A 147 0.57 3.13 -26.36
CA ALA A 147 -0.12 2.12 -25.58
C ALA A 147 -0.14 0.78 -26.32
N ASP A 148 0.12 -0.30 -25.59
CA ASP A 148 -0.18 -1.65 -26.01
C ASP A 148 -1.48 -2.14 -25.37
N TRP A 149 -2.07 -3.20 -25.93
CA TRP A 149 -3.19 -3.90 -25.32
C TRP A 149 -2.74 -4.68 -24.09
N VAL A 150 -3.25 -4.29 -22.91
CA VAL A 150 -2.99 -4.99 -21.65
C VAL A 150 -4.10 -6.01 -21.40
N LYS A 151 -3.74 -7.28 -21.21
CA LYS A 151 -4.68 -8.32 -20.77
C LYS A 151 -5.12 -8.03 -19.34
N ILE A 152 -6.43 -7.92 -19.13
CA ILE A 152 -7.04 -7.61 -17.83
C ILE A 152 -7.95 -8.74 -17.30
N ALA A 153 -8.30 -9.73 -18.13
CA ALA A 153 -8.93 -11.00 -17.73
C ALA A 153 -8.64 -12.10 -18.76
N LYS A 154 -8.73 -13.36 -18.34
CA LYS A 154 -8.84 -14.52 -19.24
C LYS A 154 -9.69 -15.61 -18.58
N PHE A 155 -10.51 -16.32 -19.34
CA PHE A 155 -11.23 -17.50 -18.83
C PHE A 155 -10.27 -18.49 -18.16
N ASN A 156 -10.65 -18.96 -16.98
CA ASN A 156 -9.82 -19.82 -16.14
C ASN A 156 -10.63 -20.81 -15.28
N GLY A 157 -11.95 -20.86 -15.41
CA GLY A 157 -12.82 -21.82 -14.70
C GLY A 157 -12.93 -21.66 -13.19
N LEU A 158 -12.18 -20.74 -12.58
CA LEU A 158 -12.21 -20.44 -11.13
C LEU A 158 -12.90 -19.10 -10.84
N SER A 159 -12.61 -18.13 -11.70
CA SER A 159 -12.80 -16.71 -11.38
C SER A 159 -13.43 -15.90 -12.49
N TYR A 160 -13.16 -16.34 -13.71
CA TYR A 160 -13.83 -15.99 -14.93
C TYR A 160 -14.10 -17.35 -15.58
N ASP A 161 -15.32 -17.80 -15.40
CA ASP A 161 -15.84 -19.15 -15.61
C ASP A 161 -17.03 -19.17 -16.59
N VAL A 162 -17.27 -18.04 -17.27
CA VAL A 162 -18.33 -17.84 -18.25
C VAL A 162 -17.71 -17.53 -19.61
N HIS A 163 -18.14 -18.21 -20.67
CA HIS A 163 -17.74 -17.85 -22.04
C HIS A 163 -18.61 -16.69 -22.55
N LEU A 164 -17.97 -15.60 -22.97
CA LEU A 164 -18.67 -14.38 -23.38
C LEU A 164 -18.68 -14.25 -24.91
N LYS A 165 -19.78 -13.76 -25.48
CA LYS A 165 -19.87 -13.37 -26.90
C LYS A 165 -19.85 -11.86 -27.12
N SER A 166 -20.15 -11.07 -26.08
CA SER A 166 -20.09 -9.61 -26.17
C SER A 166 -19.85 -8.97 -24.81
N ILE A 167 -19.32 -7.74 -24.81
CA ILE A 167 -19.18 -6.88 -23.64
C ILE A 167 -19.81 -5.50 -23.84
N ALA A 168 -20.17 -4.84 -22.75
CA ALA A 168 -20.57 -3.44 -22.70
C ALA A 168 -20.08 -2.80 -21.40
N ILE A 169 -19.92 -1.47 -21.37
CA ILE A 169 -19.63 -0.75 -20.13
C ILE A 169 -20.65 0.37 -19.95
N ASN A 170 -21.30 0.43 -18.79
CA ASN A 170 -22.28 1.47 -18.45
C ASN A 170 -22.06 1.96 -17.02
N ASN A 171 -22.10 3.27 -16.79
CA ASN A 171 -21.87 3.91 -15.47
C ASN A 171 -20.62 3.42 -14.72
N GLY A 172 -19.60 2.97 -15.46
CA GLY A 172 -18.42 2.34 -14.86
C GLY A 172 -18.72 1.00 -14.21
N LYS A 173 -19.47 0.15 -14.91
CA LYS A 173 -19.62 -1.28 -14.65
C LYS A 173 -19.44 -2.02 -15.98
N LEU A 174 -18.63 -3.07 -15.99
CA LEU A 174 -18.53 -3.98 -17.14
C LEU A 174 -19.72 -4.92 -17.15
N TYR A 175 -20.16 -5.29 -18.35
CA TYR A 175 -21.16 -6.30 -18.60
C TYR A 175 -20.64 -7.25 -19.68
N GLY A 176 -20.92 -8.54 -19.53
CA GLY A 176 -20.75 -9.60 -20.50
C GLY A 176 -22.08 -10.28 -20.82
N LEU A 177 -22.21 -10.75 -22.06
CA LEU A 177 -23.33 -11.55 -22.54
C LEU A 177 -22.80 -12.92 -22.99
N ASP A 178 -23.38 -14.03 -22.52
CA ASP A 178 -23.00 -15.38 -22.97
C ASP A 178 -23.69 -15.78 -24.30
N LYS A 179 -23.38 -16.99 -24.80
CA LYS A 179 -24.02 -17.54 -26.00
C LYS A 179 -25.55 -17.61 -25.92
N ASN A 180 -26.10 -17.90 -24.73
CA ASN A 180 -27.53 -18.07 -24.46
C ASN A 180 -28.29 -16.75 -24.23
N ASN A 181 -27.59 -15.61 -24.23
CA ASN A 181 -28.08 -14.27 -23.88
C ASN A 181 -28.28 -14.01 -22.36
N ASN A 182 -27.63 -14.79 -21.49
CA ASN A 182 -27.55 -14.46 -20.08
C ASN A 182 -26.61 -13.26 -19.87
N ILE A 183 -26.99 -12.33 -19.00
CA ILE A 183 -26.25 -11.09 -18.73
C ILE A 183 -25.52 -11.18 -17.38
N PHE A 184 -24.25 -10.80 -17.39
CA PHE A 184 -23.37 -10.72 -16.23
C PHE A 184 -22.78 -9.29 -16.18
N GLU A 185 -23.02 -8.47 -15.15
CA GLU A 185 -22.32 -7.20 -14.78
C GLU A 185 -20.88 -7.46 -14.31
N GLY A 186 -20.55 -6.84 -13.17
CA GLY A 186 -19.29 -6.78 -12.51
C GLY A 186 -19.31 -7.05 -10.97
N ARG A 187 -18.44 -7.95 -10.48
CA ARG A 187 -17.85 -8.14 -9.11
C ARG A 187 -16.38 -8.68 -9.14
N HIS A 188 -15.34 -7.91 -8.78
CA HIS A 188 -14.03 -8.49 -8.40
C HIS A 188 -14.29 -9.45 -7.23
N ARG A 189 -13.54 -10.54 -7.14
CA ARG A 189 -13.54 -11.31 -5.88
C ARG A 189 -12.62 -10.59 -4.92
N THR A 190 -13.19 -10.25 -3.78
CA THR A 190 -12.53 -9.60 -2.67
C THR A 190 -13.11 -10.17 -1.38
N ASP A 191 -12.31 -10.17 -0.32
CA ASP A 191 -12.79 -10.43 1.04
C ASP A 191 -13.59 -9.25 1.61
N GLY A 192 -13.58 -8.08 0.94
CA GLY A 192 -14.41 -6.91 1.26
C GLY A 192 -13.90 -6.07 2.44
N ASN A 193 -12.67 -6.31 2.88
CA ASN A 193 -12.04 -5.73 4.07
C ASN A 193 -10.68 -5.04 3.80
N LEU A 194 -10.37 -4.73 2.53
CA LEU A 194 -9.23 -3.89 2.13
C LEU A 194 -9.47 -2.42 2.51
N SER A 195 -8.58 -1.84 3.30
CA SER A 195 -8.80 -0.55 3.96
C SER A 195 -7.59 0.37 3.99
N VAL A 196 -7.86 1.66 4.19
CA VAL A 196 -6.92 2.58 4.82
C VAL A 196 -7.49 2.99 6.17
N SER A 197 -6.65 2.93 7.21
CA SER A 197 -6.99 3.33 8.57
C SER A 197 -5.98 4.37 9.05
N ALA A 198 -6.44 5.37 9.80
CA ALA A 198 -5.56 6.38 10.41
C ALA A 198 -5.89 6.63 11.87
N VAL A 199 -4.84 6.86 12.65
CA VAL A 199 -4.88 7.37 14.01
C VAL A 199 -4.23 8.75 14.02
N ALA A 200 -4.98 9.76 14.44
CA ALA A 200 -4.46 11.05 14.83
C ALA A 200 -4.22 11.06 16.34
N VAL A 201 -3.05 11.54 16.78
CA VAL A 201 -2.76 11.80 18.21
C VAL A 201 -2.24 13.22 18.34
N ALA A 202 -2.81 14.00 19.26
CA ALA A 202 -2.39 15.35 19.59
C ALA A 202 -2.04 15.50 21.07
N ALA A 203 -0.98 16.28 21.32
CA ALA A 203 -0.60 16.78 22.63
C ALA A 203 -0.15 18.23 22.48
N GLU A 204 -0.59 19.10 23.38
CA GLU A 204 -0.32 20.54 23.33
C GLU A 204 -0.71 21.16 21.97
N LYS A 205 0.25 21.66 21.20
CA LYS A 205 0.06 22.23 19.85
C LYS A 205 0.49 21.30 18.72
N GLN A 206 0.92 20.07 19.02
CA GLN A 206 1.43 19.11 18.05
C GLN A 206 0.38 18.04 17.74
N THR A 207 0.33 17.59 16.49
CA THR A 207 -0.51 16.49 16.04
C THR A 207 0.28 15.60 15.11
N VAL A 208 0.29 14.30 15.38
CA VAL A 208 0.89 13.27 14.55
C VAL A 208 -0.19 12.34 13.99
N LEU A 209 0.11 11.75 12.83
CA LEU A 209 -0.75 10.84 12.10
C LEU A 209 0.01 9.55 11.81
N ILE A 210 -0.57 8.42 12.23
CA ILE A 210 -0.09 7.08 11.89
C ILE A 210 -1.15 6.46 10.99
N VAL A 211 -0.76 6.11 9.75
CA VAL A 211 -1.67 5.62 8.70
C VAL A 211 -1.21 4.24 8.25
N GLY A 212 -2.07 3.24 8.38
CA GLY A 212 -1.86 1.88 7.88
C GLY A 212 -2.75 1.64 6.67
N THR A 213 -2.18 1.09 5.59
CA THR A 213 -2.88 0.92 4.31
C THR A 213 -2.70 -0.49 3.76
N ASP A 214 -3.80 -1.12 3.36
CA ASP A 214 -3.78 -2.48 2.83
C ASP A 214 -3.37 -2.52 1.34
N VAL A 215 -2.08 -2.31 1.11
CA VAL A 215 -1.44 -2.42 -0.20
C VAL A 215 -0.04 -3.04 -0.06
N CYS A 216 0.57 -3.43 -1.17
CA CYS A 216 1.95 -3.88 -1.19
C CYS A 216 2.94 -2.73 -0.91
N GLY A 217 2.73 -1.55 -1.52
CA GLY A 217 3.59 -0.39 -1.25
C GLY A 217 3.29 0.81 -2.13
N PHE A 218 4.18 1.80 -2.11
CA PHE A 218 3.99 3.10 -2.77
C PHE A 218 5.29 3.68 -3.30
N ASN A 219 5.21 4.45 -4.38
CA ASN A 219 6.24 5.43 -4.76
C ASN A 219 6.20 6.65 -3.82
N TYR A 220 7.37 7.17 -3.46
CA TYR A 220 7.53 8.40 -2.67
C TYR A 220 6.67 9.58 -3.16
N ASP A 221 6.65 9.89 -4.45
CA ASP A 221 5.93 11.05 -4.99
C ASP A 221 4.42 10.99 -4.75
N PHE A 222 3.84 9.80 -4.80
CA PHE A 222 2.43 9.59 -4.50
C PHE A 222 2.12 9.96 -3.04
N ILE A 223 2.91 9.43 -2.10
CA ILE A 223 2.78 9.72 -0.67
C ILE A 223 3.10 11.17 -0.35
N SER A 224 4.15 11.74 -0.93
CA SER A 224 4.50 13.16 -0.80
C SER A 224 3.34 14.06 -1.23
N SER A 225 2.66 13.72 -2.34
CA SER A 225 1.48 14.47 -2.81
C SER A 225 0.29 14.42 -1.84
N ILE A 226 0.16 13.36 -1.03
CA ILE A 226 -0.87 13.23 0.02
C ILE A 226 -0.45 14.06 1.24
N LYS A 227 0.78 13.88 1.74
CA LYS A 227 1.32 14.64 2.87
C LYS A 227 1.27 16.16 2.63
N GLN A 228 1.57 16.61 1.42
CA GLN A 228 1.45 18.01 1.03
C GLN A 228 0.01 18.54 1.06
N GLN A 229 -0.99 17.74 0.71
CA GLN A 229 -2.40 18.17 0.79
C GLN A 229 -2.86 18.26 2.25
N VAL A 230 -2.50 17.28 3.08
CA VAL A 230 -2.72 17.31 4.54
C VAL A 230 -2.08 18.56 5.15
N PHE A 231 -0.83 18.87 4.79
CA PHE A 231 -0.14 20.08 5.26
C PHE A 231 -0.85 21.37 4.82
N ARG A 232 -1.23 21.50 3.53
CA ARG A 232 -1.91 22.71 3.02
C ARG A 232 -3.20 22.99 3.80
N LYS A 233 -4.00 21.95 4.06
CA LYS A 233 -5.34 22.03 4.67
C LYS A 233 -5.35 22.06 6.21
N HIS A 234 -4.52 21.26 6.86
CA HIS A 234 -4.52 21.06 8.32
C HIS A 234 -3.27 21.61 9.03
N LYS A 235 -2.28 22.12 8.30
CA LYS A 235 -0.99 22.62 8.82
C LYS A 235 -0.14 21.58 9.56
N ILE A 236 -0.50 20.30 9.49
CA ILE A 236 0.30 19.17 9.99
C ILE A 236 1.45 18.91 9.00
N PRO A 237 2.73 19.05 9.40
CA PRO A 237 3.86 18.93 8.49
C PRO A 237 4.09 17.49 8.01
N PRO A 238 4.70 17.25 6.84
CA PRO A 238 4.96 15.90 6.31
C PRO A 238 5.76 14.98 7.25
N SER A 239 6.59 15.56 8.12
CA SER A 239 7.34 14.85 9.16
C SER A 239 6.47 14.29 10.29
N ALA A 240 5.29 14.86 10.52
CA ALA A 240 4.32 14.38 11.52
C ALA A 240 3.35 13.32 10.98
N VAL A 241 3.40 12.99 9.68
CA VAL A 241 2.52 12.01 9.03
C VAL A 241 3.33 10.79 8.62
N LEU A 242 3.16 9.66 9.28
CA LEU A 242 3.77 8.38 8.90
C LEU A 242 2.71 7.55 8.15
N ILE A 243 3.06 7.08 6.96
CA ILE A 243 2.20 6.23 6.13
C ILE A 243 2.93 4.93 5.86
N ASN A 244 2.32 3.81 6.27
CA ASN A 244 2.86 2.46 6.16
C ASN A 244 1.95 1.60 5.26
N ALA A 245 2.56 0.75 4.45
CA ALA A 245 1.88 -0.31 3.73
C ALA A 245 1.90 -1.60 4.56
N SER A 246 0.78 -2.31 4.66
CA SER A 246 0.75 -3.65 5.28
C SER A 246 1.60 -4.67 4.52
N HIS A 247 1.94 -4.35 3.28
CA HIS A 247 2.67 -5.14 2.30
C HIS A 247 1.88 -6.29 1.66
N THR A 248 0.54 -6.28 1.73
CA THR A 248 -0.27 -7.35 1.08
C THR A 248 -0.04 -7.43 -0.42
N HIS A 249 0.43 -8.60 -0.88
CA HIS A 249 0.54 -8.95 -2.30
C HIS A 249 -0.82 -9.24 -2.96
N PHE A 250 -1.90 -9.23 -2.18
CA PHE A 250 -3.27 -9.50 -2.61
C PHE A 250 -4.06 -8.19 -2.78
N ALA A 251 -3.39 -7.06 -2.96
CA ALA A 251 -3.99 -5.77 -3.33
C ALA A 251 -3.66 -5.38 -4.78
N PRO A 252 -4.50 -4.56 -5.44
CA PRO A 252 -4.14 -3.98 -6.74
C PRO A 252 -2.88 -3.13 -6.63
N SER A 253 -2.03 -3.14 -7.66
CA SER A 253 -0.77 -2.39 -7.64
C SER A 253 -0.93 -0.88 -7.38
N THR A 254 -0.16 -0.37 -6.41
CA THR A 254 -0.05 1.06 -6.04
C THR A 254 1.39 1.58 -6.10
N GLN A 255 2.33 0.79 -6.63
CA GLN A 255 3.70 1.19 -6.91
C GLN A 255 4.19 0.69 -8.27
N ASP A 256 5.22 1.34 -8.82
CA ASP A 256 5.76 0.97 -10.13
C ASP A 256 6.61 -0.30 -10.11
N TRP A 257 6.08 -1.37 -10.69
CA TRP A 257 6.81 -2.63 -10.95
C TRP A 257 7.38 -2.68 -12.38
N THR A 258 8.19 -1.69 -12.75
CA THR A 258 8.59 -1.42 -14.15
C THR A 258 9.17 -2.63 -14.90
N THR A 259 9.95 -3.49 -14.24
CA THR A 259 10.62 -4.65 -14.87
C THR A 259 9.76 -5.93 -14.87
N TRP A 260 8.61 -5.92 -14.20
CA TRP A 260 7.56 -6.93 -14.38
C TRP A 260 6.73 -6.70 -15.67
N GLY A 261 6.85 -5.51 -16.27
CA GLY A 261 6.18 -5.12 -17.51
C GLY A 261 4.88 -4.34 -17.31
N GLY A 262 4.35 -3.76 -18.39
CA GLY A 262 3.28 -2.75 -18.34
C GLY A 262 1.92 -3.19 -17.77
N HIS A 263 1.74 -4.48 -17.46
CA HIS A 263 0.56 -4.99 -16.79
C HIS A 263 0.63 -4.85 -15.25
N GLN A 264 1.82 -4.73 -14.66
CA GLN A 264 2.03 -4.57 -13.20
C GLN A 264 2.19 -3.11 -12.74
N LEU A 265 2.05 -2.14 -13.65
CA LEU A 265 1.99 -0.72 -13.29
C LEU A 265 0.64 -0.38 -12.63
N PRO A 266 0.58 0.56 -11.67
CA PRO A 266 -0.66 0.95 -11.01
C PRO A 266 -1.73 1.42 -12.00
N ASP A 267 -2.97 0.94 -11.87
CA ASP A 267 -4.06 1.53 -12.62
C ASP A 267 -4.34 2.93 -12.07
N SER A 268 -4.13 3.94 -12.93
CA SER A 268 -4.22 5.35 -12.56
C SER A 268 -5.58 5.76 -11.99
N VAL A 269 -6.66 5.07 -12.37
CA VAL A 269 -8.01 5.28 -11.80
C VAL A 269 -8.08 4.73 -10.39
N TYR A 270 -7.56 3.53 -10.12
CA TYR A 270 -7.53 3.00 -8.75
C TYR A 270 -6.69 3.90 -7.83
N LEU A 271 -5.48 4.25 -8.27
CA LEU A 271 -4.54 5.03 -7.49
C LEU A 271 -5.06 6.44 -7.17
N ASN A 272 -5.68 7.13 -8.14
CA ASN A 272 -6.08 8.55 -7.99
C ASN A 272 -7.58 8.79 -7.70
N ASP A 273 -8.48 7.91 -8.12
CA ASP A 273 -9.93 8.05 -7.85
C ASP A 273 -10.39 7.22 -6.64
N VAL A 274 -9.60 6.23 -6.17
CA VAL A 274 -9.95 5.37 -5.01
C VAL A 274 -8.97 5.56 -3.85
N VAL A 275 -7.70 5.16 -4.01
CA VAL A 275 -6.74 5.10 -2.90
C VAL A 275 -6.43 6.48 -2.34
N LYS A 276 -5.99 7.42 -3.20
CA LYS A 276 -5.62 8.78 -2.77
C LYS A 276 -6.75 9.56 -2.08
N PRO A 277 -8.00 9.60 -2.61
CA PRO A 277 -9.11 10.25 -1.93
C PRO A 277 -9.48 9.58 -0.60
N ALA A 278 -9.43 8.24 -0.53
CA ALA A 278 -9.70 7.52 0.71
C ALA A 278 -8.66 7.83 1.80
N MET A 279 -7.36 7.82 1.46
CA MET A 279 -6.28 8.17 2.39
C MET A 279 -6.47 9.59 2.95
N ILE A 280 -6.79 10.56 2.08
CA ILE A 280 -7.07 11.95 2.51
C ILE A 280 -8.30 11.99 3.41
N ALA A 281 -9.43 11.42 2.98
CA ALA A 281 -10.69 11.45 3.73
C ALA A 281 -10.58 10.79 5.12
N VAL A 282 -9.81 9.71 5.24
CA VAL A 282 -9.53 9.02 6.50
C VAL A 282 -8.64 9.85 7.43
N ILE A 283 -7.57 10.44 6.91
CA ILE A 283 -6.74 11.38 7.68
C ILE A 283 -7.58 12.57 8.19
N GLU A 284 -8.41 13.17 7.33
CA GLU A 284 -9.29 14.26 7.73
C GLU A 284 -10.30 13.86 8.80
N SER A 285 -10.83 12.64 8.71
CA SER A 285 -11.83 12.12 9.65
C SER A 285 -11.19 11.80 11.01
N ALA A 286 -9.99 11.22 11.03
CA ALA A 286 -9.21 10.99 12.24
C ALA A 286 -8.85 12.30 12.96
N ILE A 287 -8.48 13.36 12.23
CA ILE A 287 -8.25 14.69 12.80
C ILE A 287 -9.54 15.26 13.43
N LYS A 288 -10.68 15.15 12.73
CA LYS A 288 -11.99 15.65 13.20
C LYS A 288 -12.57 14.85 14.37
N SER A 289 -12.26 13.56 14.48
CA SER A 289 -12.79 12.66 15.50
C SER A 289 -11.99 12.66 16.81
N MET A 290 -10.96 13.51 16.95
CA MET A 290 -10.12 13.56 18.15
C MET A 290 -10.89 13.83 19.44
N LYS A 291 -10.70 12.96 20.45
CA LYS A 291 -11.29 13.04 21.81
C LYS A 291 -10.23 12.74 22.89
N PRO A 292 -10.43 13.25 24.14
CA PRO A 292 -9.59 12.91 25.29
C PRO A 292 -9.42 11.39 25.48
N SER A 293 -8.18 10.91 25.52
CA SER A 293 -7.84 9.49 25.50
C SER A 293 -6.59 9.17 26.32
N VAL A 294 -6.53 7.95 26.84
CA VAL A 294 -5.37 7.34 27.49
C VAL A 294 -4.70 6.39 26.51
N LEU A 295 -3.40 6.58 26.31
CA LEU A 295 -2.58 5.73 25.45
C LEU A 295 -1.74 4.81 26.33
N SER A 296 -1.68 3.52 26.00
CA SER A 296 -0.88 2.52 26.72
C SER A 296 -0.20 1.57 25.74
N PHE A 297 1.03 1.17 26.04
CA PHE A 297 1.85 0.30 25.21
C PHE A 297 2.06 -1.07 25.87
N GLY A 298 2.02 -2.13 25.07
CA GLY A 298 2.44 -3.47 25.45
C GLY A 298 3.33 -4.10 24.39
N ARG A 299 4.22 -5.00 24.81
CA ARG A 299 5.05 -5.82 23.94
C ARG A 299 4.90 -7.29 24.34
N GLY A 300 4.76 -8.15 23.34
CA GLY A 300 4.83 -9.60 23.48
C GLY A 300 5.67 -10.21 22.38
N LYS A 301 5.52 -11.52 22.20
CA LYS A 301 6.23 -12.30 21.17
C LYS A 301 5.25 -13.06 20.30
N THR A 302 5.63 -13.29 19.04
CA THR A 302 4.90 -14.14 18.09
C THR A 302 5.80 -15.16 17.42
N THR A 303 5.23 -16.27 16.96
CA THR A 303 5.90 -17.30 16.18
C THR A 303 5.28 -17.46 14.78
N ILE A 304 4.58 -16.44 14.27
CA ILE A 304 3.93 -16.54 12.95
C ILE A 304 4.88 -16.62 11.75
N GLY A 305 6.12 -16.16 11.90
CA GLY A 305 7.10 -16.06 10.81
C GLY A 305 8.47 -16.62 11.15
N ALA A 306 9.29 -16.78 10.11
CA ALA A 306 10.69 -17.13 10.18
C ALA A 306 11.46 -16.48 9.02
N ASN A 307 12.77 -16.37 9.18
CA ASN A 307 13.64 -15.87 8.12
C ASN A 307 13.67 -16.84 6.94
N ARG A 308 13.58 -16.31 5.71
CA ARG A 308 13.45 -17.07 4.46
C ARG A 308 14.73 -17.13 3.63
N SER A 309 15.75 -16.35 4.00
CA SER A 309 16.84 -15.96 3.09
C SER A 309 18.24 -16.25 3.64
N LEU A 310 18.34 -16.59 4.92
CA LEU A 310 19.57 -16.93 5.62
C LEU A 310 19.36 -18.23 6.40
N GLU A 311 20.38 -19.06 6.46
CA GLU A 311 20.33 -20.38 7.09
C GLU A 311 21.30 -20.47 8.28
N GLY A 312 21.00 -21.36 9.24
CA GLY A 312 21.81 -21.60 10.44
C GLY A 312 21.13 -21.22 11.77
N ALA A 313 21.82 -21.47 12.88
CA ALA A 313 21.26 -21.29 14.23
C ALA A 313 21.20 -19.82 14.72
N GLU A 314 21.94 -18.91 14.10
CA GLU A 314 22.02 -17.48 14.48
C GLU A 314 21.20 -16.55 13.58
N VAL A 315 20.29 -17.12 12.79
CA VAL A 315 19.52 -16.35 11.81
C VAL A 315 18.57 -15.37 12.51
N PRO A 316 18.65 -14.05 12.23
CA PRO A 316 17.90 -13.06 12.98
C PRO A 316 16.40 -13.13 12.63
N TYR A 317 15.58 -12.91 13.65
CA TYR A 317 14.14 -12.64 13.53
C TYR A 317 13.69 -11.80 14.72
N ASP A 318 13.26 -10.55 14.46
CA ASP A 318 12.57 -9.72 15.44
C ASP A 318 11.13 -10.22 15.62
N ASN A 319 10.97 -11.16 16.54
CA ASN A 319 9.71 -11.78 16.86
C ASN A 319 8.85 -10.99 17.87
N ASP A 320 9.15 -9.71 18.10
CA ASP A 320 8.29 -8.83 18.90
C ASP A 320 6.93 -8.59 18.21
N VAL A 321 5.88 -8.49 19.02
CA VAL A 321 4.62 -7.84 18.66
C VAL A 321 4.43 -6.65 19.58
N ASP A 322 4.33 -5.47 19.00
CA ASP A 322 4.06 -4.22 19.70
C ASP A 322 2.58 -3.86 19.57
N VAL A 323 1.98 -3.38 20.66
CA VAL A 323 0.57 -2.97 20.70
C VAL A 323 0.46 -1.62 21.41
N LEU A 324 0.01 -0.60 20.68
CA LEU A 324 -0.46 0.67 21.24
C LEU A 324 -1.98 0.60 21.36
N SER A 325 -2.48 0.54 22.59
CA SER A 325 -3.89 0.63 22.94
C SER A 325 -4.26 2.09 23.22
N ILE A 326 -5.32 2.57 22.58
CA ILE A 326 -5.77 3.96 22.61
C ILE A 326 -7.22 3.96 23.08
N GLU A 327 -7.46 4.28 24.37
CA GLU A 327 -8.79 4.24 24.98
C GLU A 327 -9.32 5.65 25.25
N ARG A 328 -10.48 5.98 24.68
CA ARG A 328 -11.16 7.26 24.95
C ARG A 328 -11.73 7.31 26.36
N VAL A 329 -11.55 8.45 27.03
CA VAL A 329 -11.88 8.62 28.47
C VAL A 329 -13.39 8.57 28.77
N LYS A 330 -14.27 8.91 27.81
CA LYS A 330 -15.72 9.05 28.06
C LYS A 330 -16.55 7.87 27.58
N ASP A 331 -16.27 7.36 26.38
CA ASP A 331 -17.06 6.29 25.73
C ASP A 331 -16.36 4.92 25.81
N HIS A 332 -15.13 4.85 26.35
CA HIS A 332 -14.29 3.66 26.44
C HIS A 332 -14.04 2.96 25.08
N HIS A 333 -14.22 3.67 23.96
CA HIS A 333 -13.85 3.15 22.65
C HIS A 333 -12.33 2.99 22.59
N LYS A 334 -11.90 1.79 22.19
CA LYS A 334 -10.50 1.42 22.03
C LYS A 334 -10.15 1.31 20.57
N THR A 335 -9.04 1.94 20.18
CA THR A 335 -8.35 1.64 18.94
C THR A 335 -7.01 0.99 19.25
N LEU A 336 -6.70 -0.06 18.51
CA LEU A 336 -5.43 -0.78 18.61
C LEU A 336 -4.56 -0.45 17.40
N VAL A 337 -3.30 -0.07 17.62
CA VAL A 337 -2.26 -0.15 16.60
C VAL A 337 -1.34 -1.31 16.98
N PHE A 338 -1.24 -2.32 16.12
CA PHE A 338 -0.38 -3.49 16.35
C PHE A 338 0.67 -3.63 15.24
N LEU A 339 1.88 -4.02 15.62
CA LEU A 339 3.06 -4.02 14.75
C LEU A 339 3.87 -5.30 14.96
N THR A 340 4.22 -5.97 13.86
CA THR A 340 5.21 -7.05 13.81
C THR A 340 5.77 -7.16 12.38
N GLY A 341 6.94 -7.76 12.17
CA GLY A 341 7.59 -7.86 10.86
C GLY A 341 7.45 -9.25 10.24
N CYS A 342 6.49 -9.44 9.33
CA CYS A 342 6.30 -10.70 8.61
C CYS A 342 5.56 -10.45 7.28
N HIS A 343 6.02 -11.00 6.15
CA HIS A 343 5.34 -10.77 4.86
C HIS A 343 3.91 -11.33 4.85
N PRO A 344 2.88 -10.57 4.45
CA PRO A 344 1.57 -11.11 4.07
C PRO A 344 1.62 -11.75 2.67
N VAL A 345 2.42 -12.81 2.54
CA VAL A 345 2.64 -13.57 1.29
C VAL A 345 2.32 -15.04 1.52
N PHE A 346 1.53 -15.62 0.61
CA PHE A 346 1.07 -17.01 0.67
C PHE A 346 1.05 -17.58 -0.75
N LYS A 347 0.86 -18.90 -0.88
CA LYS A 347 0.75 -19.58 -2.17
C LYS A 347 -0.46 -19.06 -2.95
N ASN A 348 -0.21 -18.52 -4.15
CA ASN A 348 -1.26 -18.00 -5.05
C ASN A 348 -1.96 -19.14 -5.82
N GLU A 349 -2.46 -20.13 -5.07
CA GLU A 349 -3.10 -21.33 -5.59
C GLU A 349 -4.63 -21.22 -5.54
N GLY A 350 -5.32 -21.98 -6.41
CA GLY A 350 -6.77 -22.08 -6.43
C GLY A 350 -7.48 -20.73 -6.58
N ILE A 351 -8.53 -20.51 -5.81
CA ILE A 351 -9.34 -19.28 -5.87
C ILE A 351 -8.69 -18.08 -5.16
N GLU A 352 -7.77 -18.32 -4.22
CA GLU A 352 -7.20 -17.28 -3.33
C GLU A 352 -6.24 -16.35 -4.08
N GLY A 353 -5.38 -16.87 -4.95
CA GLY A 353 -4.49 -16.04 -5.77
C GLY A 353 -5.23 -15.02 -6.64
N PHE A 354 -6.52 -15.27 -6.90
CA PHE A 354 -7.43 -14.47 -7.72
C PHE A 354 -8.32 -13.53 -6.87
N THR A 355 -8.04 -13.37 -5.57
CA THR A 355 -8.91 -12.67 -4.61
C THR A 355 -8.18 -11.49 -4.00
N VAL A 356 -8.84 -10.32 -4.01
CA VAL A 356 -8.32 -9.13 -3.32
C VAL A 356 -8.46 -9.31 -1.82
N SER A 357 -7.37 -9.13 -1.07
CA SER A 357 -7.35 -9.36 0.38
C SER A 357 -6.29 -8.50 1.08
N PRO A 358 -6.56 -7.97 2.28
CA PRO A 358 -5.54 -7.50 3.21
C PRO A 358 -4.71 -8.66 3.80
N ASN A 359 -5.08 -9.92 3.52
CA ASN A 359 -4.40 -11.15 3.95
C ASN A 359 -4.39 -11.31 5.49
N TYR A 360 -3.39 -12.00 6.09
CA TYR A 360 -3.37 -12.28 7.54
C TYR A 360 -3.58 -11.03 8.43
N PRO A 361 -3.05 -9.83 8.11
CA PRO A 361 -3.34 -8.63 8.88
C PRO A 361 -4.83 -8.30 8.98
N GLY A 362 -5.61 -8.51 7.90
CA GLY A 362 -7.06 -8.27 7.91
C GLY A 362 -7.82 -9.29 8.74
N VAL A 363 -7.39 -10.56 8.71
CA VAL A 363 -7.92 -11.62 9.60
C VAL A 363 -7.66 -11.24 11.07
N THR A 364 -6.44 -10.81 11.41
CA THR A 364 -6.10 -10.35 12.76
C THR A 364 -6.97 -9.16 13.19
N ARG A 365 -7.13 -8.13 12.36
CA ARG A 365 -8.00 -6.97 12.66
C ARG A 365 -9.44 -7.40 12.94
N ALA A 366 -10.03 -8.21 12.07
CA ALA A 366 -11.41 -8.68 12.21
C ALA A 366 -11.64 -9.58 13.44
N LEU A 367 -10.59 -10.17 14.01
CA LEU A 367 -10.63 -10.93 15.26
C LEU A 367 -10.41 -10.07 16.51
N LEU A 368 -9.72 -8.93 16.38
CA LEU A 368 -9.51 -7.95 17.43
C LEU A 368 -10.71 -7.00 17.59
N GLU A 369 -11.36 -6.62 16.48
CA GLU A 369 -12.57 -5.78 16.45
C GLU A 369 -13.84 -6.49 16.98
N LYS A 370 -13.71 -7.75 17.40
CA LYS A 370 -14.74 -8.51 18.14
C LYS A 370 -14.55 -8.44 19.66
N GLU A 371 -13.43 -7.92 20.15
CA GLU A 371 -13.13 -7.81 21.57
C GLU A 371 -13.86 -6.60 22.19
N THR A 372 -14.30 -6.75 23.44
CA THR A 372 -15.13 -5.75 24.13
C THR A 372 -14.48 -4.36 24.16
N GLY A 373 -15.14 -3.40 23.50
CA GLY A 373 -14.74 -2.01 23.42
C GLY A 373 -13.74 -1.69 22.30
N VAL A 374 -13.19 -2.68 21.58
CA VAL A 374 -12.32 -2.43 20.42
C VAL A 374 -13.17 -2.05 19.21
N THR A 375 -13.05 -0.81 18.75
CA THR A 375 -13.81 -0.28 17.61
C THR A 375 -13.01 -0.24 16.32
N ASP A 376 -11.68 -0.12 16.42
CA ASP A 376 -10.75 -0.13 15.29
C ASP A 376 -9.49 -0.91 15.65
N ALA A 377 -8.95 -1.69 14.72
CA ALA A 377 -7.59 -2.20 14.77
C ALA A 377 -6.79 -1.73 13.53
N LEU A 378 -5.51 -1.42 13.70
CA LEU A 378 -4.64 -0.92 12.64
C LEU A 378 -3.34 -1.70 12.67
N PHE A 379 -3.00 -2.35 11.55
CA PHE A 379 -1.72 -3.04 11.40
C PHE A 379 -0.66 -2.07 10.85
N ILE A 380 0.53 -2.11 11.44
CA ILE A 380 1.74 -1.49 10.89
C ILE A 380 2.76 -2.60 10.62
N GLN A 381 3.23 -2.70 9.39
CA GLN A 381 4.24 -3.68 9.01
C GLN A 381 5.62 -3.31 9.59
N GLY A 382 6.20 -4.24 10.34
CA GLY A 382 7.54 -4.14 10.92
C GLY A 382 8.68 -4.31 9.89
N CYS A 383 9.92 -4.46 10.35
CA CYS A 383 11.04 -4.85 9.49
C CYS A 383 10.95 -6.35 9.15
N GLY A 384 10.11 -6.69 8.16
CA GLY A 384 9.84 -8.06 7.72
C GLY A 384 10.51 -8.45 6.39
N GLY A 385 11.46 -7.67 5.86
CA GLY A 385 12.02 -7.84 4.50
C GLY A 385 12.52 -9.26 4.17
N ASP A 386 13.06 -9.96 5.16
CA ASP A 386 13.60 -11.32 5.07
C ASP A 386 12.70 -12.37 5.77
N ILE A 387 11.50 -11.99 6.24
CA ILE A 387 10.62 -12.83 7.06
C ILE A 387 9.36 -13.25 6.30
N ASN A 388 9.15 -14.55 6.15
CA ASN A 388 7.90 -15.14 5.62
C ASN A 388 7.08 -15.82 6.74
N PRO A 389 5.76 -16.02 6.54
CA PRO A 389 4.93 -16.83 7.43
C PRO A 389 5.39 -18.29 7.49
N LEU A 390 5.32 -18.90 8.68
CA LEU A 390 5.56 -20.35 8.85
C LEU A 390 4.38 -21.21 8.39
N SER A 391 3.15 -20.68 8.48
CA SER A 391 1.97 -21.38 7.95
C SER A 391 1.75 -21.04 6.49
N ASN A 392 1.34 -22.03 5.69
CA ASN A 392 0.82 -21.80 4.34
C ASN A 392 -0.64 -21.31 4.31
N ASN A 393 -1.28 -21.07 5.47
CA ASN A 393 -2.66 -20.63 5.59
C ASN A 393 -2.74 -19.24 6.26
N HIS A 394 -3.16 -18.23 5.51
CA HIS A 394 -3.23 -16.84 5.96
C HIS A 394 -4.25 -16.62 7.10
N VAL A 395 -5.34 -17.41 7.13
CA VAL A 395 -6.32 -17.41 8.21
C VAL A 395 -5.70 -17.95 9.50
N LYS A 396 -4.90 -19.02 9.43
CA LYS A 396 -4.20 -19.54 10.63
C LYS A 396 -3.22 -18.50 11.19
N THR A 397 -2.35 -17.96 10.34
CA THR A 397 -1.40 -16.90 10.72
C THR A 397 -2.11 -15.70 11.36
N GLY A 398 -3.26 -15.29 10.81
CA GLY A 398 -4.05 -14.20 11.34
C GLY A 398 -4.71 -14.49 12.69
N ASN A 399 -5.14 -15.73 12.94
CA ASN A 399 -5.65 -16.19 14.23
C ASN A 399 -4.54 -16.27 15.29
N ASP A 400 -3.39 -16.84 14.94
CA ASP A 400 -2.23 -16.95 15.83
C ASP A 400 -1.79 -15.55 16.31
N LEU A 401 -1.61 -14.59 15.38
CA LEU A 401 -1.25 -13.21 15.73
C LEU A 401 -2.35 -12.50 16.54
N ALA A 402 -3.63 -12.76 16.27
CA ALA A 402 -4.72 -12.21 17.07
C ALA A 402 -4.69 -12.74 18.51
N ALA A 403 -4.38 -14.03 18.70
CA ALA A 403 -4.19 -14.61 20.03
C ALA A 403 -2.98 -13.99 20.75
N ASP A 404 -1.89 -13.71 20.03
CA ASP A 404 -0.69 -13.06 20.59
C ASP A 404 -1.00 -11.63 21.06
N VAL A 405 -1.67 -10.83 20.23
CA VAL A 405 -2.13 -9.47 20.60
C VAL A 405 -3.09 -9.50 21.79
N LYS A 406 -4.04 -10.45 21.85
CA LYS A 406 -4.96 -10.60 22.99
C LYS A 406 -4.22 -10.94 24.29
N ARG A 407 -3.17 -11.77 24.26
CA ARG A 407 -2.32 -12.04 25.45
C ARG A 407 -1.58 -10.80 25.94
N ILE A 408 -1.14 -9.92 25.02
CA ILE A 408 -0.53 -8.62 25.37
C ILE A 408 -1.58 -7.71 26.03
N LEU A 409 -2.79 -7.60 25.47
CA LEU A 409 -3.88 -6.76 26.00
C LEU A 409 -4.37 -7.22 27.39
N ASN A 410 -4.29 -8.52 27.67
CA ASN A 410 -4.62 -9.10 28.98
C ASN A 410 -3.47 -9.00 30.00
N SER A 411 -2.32 -8.43 29.60
CA SER A 411 -1.15 -8.19 30.46
C SER A 411 -1.07 -6.70 30.87
N PRO A 412 -0.34 -6.33 31.95
CA PRO A 412 -0.18 -4.94 32.34
C PRO A 412 0.46 -4.07 31.23
N LEU A 413 -0.32 -3.13 30.68
CA LEU A 413 0.17 -2.18 29.68
C LEU A 413 0.80 -0.94 30.34
N GLN A 414 1.91 -0.46 29.78
CA GLN A 414 2.57 0.76 30.25
C GLN A 414 1.87 2.00 29.67
N LYS A 415 1.21 2.79 30.52
CA LYS A 415 0.62 4.08 30.14
C LYS A 415 1.70 5.03 29.59
N LEU A 416 1.38 5.72 28.49
CA LEU A 416 2.25 6.72 27.87
C LEU A 416 2.03 8.10 28.49
N SER A 417 3.09 8.91 28.56
CA SER A 417 3.02 10.29 29.05
C SER A 417 4.16 11.16 28.52
N GLY A 418 3.87 12.45 28.30
CA GLY A 418 4.83 13.43 27.79
C GLY A 418 4.40 14.05 26.46
N LYS A 419 5.27 14.90 25.91
CA LYS A 419 5.03 15.62 24.65
C LYS A 419 5.04 14.71 23.41
N VAL A 420 4.44 15.20 22.34
CA VAL A 420 4.58 14.64 20.99
C VAL A 420 5.71 15.35 20.25
N THR A 421 6.62 14.60 19.61
CA THR A 421 7.64 15.14 18.69
C THR A 421 7.79 14.23 17.47
N PHE A 422 8.29 14.79 16.37
CA PHE A 422 8.43 14.05 15.11
C PHE A 422 9.59 14.59 14.28
N TYR A 423 10.25 13.71 13.55
CA TYR A 423 11.36 14.02 12.65
C TYR A 423 11.23 13.22 11.35
N LEU A 424 11.76 13.76 10.26
CA LEU A 424 11.86 13.08 8.97
C LEU A 424 13.13 13.57 8.28
N ASP A 425 14.00 12.63 7.91
CA ASP A 425 15.21 12.89 7.13
C ASP A 425 15.43 11.75 6.12
N SER A 426 16.48 11.86 5.30
CA SER A 426 16.90 10.86 4.33
C SER A 426 18.41 10.61 4.38
N VAL A 427 18.82 9.36 4.21
CA VAL A 427 20.20 9.02 3.84
C VAL A 427 20.22 8.77 2.34
N ASN A 428 21.07 9.49 1.60
CA ASN A 428 21.18 9.39 0.16
C ASN A 428 22.42 8.56 -0.20
N PHE A 429 22.21 7.32 -0.63
CA PHE A 429 23.31 6.43 -1.00
C PHE A 429 23.75 6.69 -2.46
N PRO A 430 25.04 6.85 -2.75
CA PRO A 430 25.52 7.05 -4.12
C PRO A 430 25.24 5.80 -4.98
N LEU A 431 25.13 5.99 -6.29
CA LEU A 431 25.00 4.87 -7.22
C LEU A 431 26.34 4.23 -7.51
N ASP A 432 26.43 2.90 -7.33
CA ASP A 432 27.49 2.05 -7.89
C ASP A 432 26.91 1.24 -9.05
N ARG A 433 26.67 1.92 -10.17
CA ARG A 433 25.97 1.34 -11.33
C ARG A 433 26.88 0.41 -12.13
N TRP A 434 26.29 -0.62 -12.73
CA TRP A 434 27.01 -1.44 -13.70
C TRP A 434 27.43 -0.61 -14.93
N SER A 435 28.57 -0.97 -15.53
CA SER A 435 29.03 -0.37 -16.78
C SER A 435 28.05 -0.68 -17.92
N ASN A 436 27.96 0.21 -18.91
CA ASN A 436 27.07 0.00 -20.07
C ASN A 436 27.40 -1.29 -20.83
N GLU A 437 28.68 -1.69 -20.85
CA GLU A 437 29.14 -2.98 -21.38
C GLU A 437 28.58 -4.17 -20.58
N ARG A 438 28.72 -4.14 -19.24
CA ARG A 438 28.17 -5.21 -18.36
C ARG A 438 26.65 -5.33 -18.51
N ILE A 439 25.94 -4.20 -18.63
CA ILE A 439 24.49 -4.18 -18.87
C ILE A 439 24.15 -4.78 -20.25
N ALA A 440 24.94 -4.49 -21.28
CA ALA A 440 24.73 -5.03 -22.63
C ALA A 440 24.94 -6.55 -22.68
N THR A 441 26.02 -7.06 -22.04
CA THR A 441 26.29 -8.49 -21.91
C THR A 441 25.18 -9.20 -21.14
N PHE A 442 24.80 -8.69 -19.96
CA PHE A 442 23.71 -9.24 -19.16
C PHE A 442 22.37 -9.26 -19.90
N ARG A 443 22.06 -8.21 -20.67
CA ARG A 443 20.89 -8.17 -21.54
C ARG A 443 20.93 -9.33 -22.55
N LYS A 444 22.05 -9.49 -23.27
CA LYS A 444 22.23 -10.51 -24.31
C LYS A 444 22.14 -11.94 -23.75
N GLU A 445 22.70 -12.19 -22.58
CA GLU A 445 22.65 -13.51 -21.90
C GLU A 445 21.21 -13.90 -21.50
N ASN A 446 20.36 -12.92 -21.21
CA ASN A 446 18.97 -13.12 -20.82
C ASN A 446 17.96 -13.00 -21.98
N ASP A 447 18.37 -12.48 -23.14
CA ASP A 447 17.54 -12.42 -24.35
C ASP A 447 17.50 -13.80 -25.05
N ASN A 448 16.89 -14.77 -24.36
CA ASN A 448 16.96 -16.19 -24.69
C ASN A 448 15.78 -16.70 -25.54
N GLY A 449 14.84 -15.82 -25.90
CA GLY A 449 13.65 -16.13 -26.71
C GLY A 449 12.62 -17.06 -26.05
N LYS A 450 12.79 -17.41 -24.77
CA LYS A 450 11.86 -18.28 -24.02
C LYS A 450 10.95 -17.44 -23.13
N ALA A 451 9.77 -17.97 -22.80
CA ALA A 451 8.83 -17.36 -21.85
C ALA A 451 9.29 -17.52 -20.38
N ASP A 452 10.56 -17.20 -20.10
CA ASP A 452 11.16 -17.21 -18.76
C ASP A 452 11.04 -15.83 -18.13
N VAL A 453 10.22 -15.72 -17.09
CA VAL A 453 9.93 -14.46 -16.40
C VAL A 453 11.18 -13.83 -15.78
N ASN A 454 12.16 -14.63 -15.33
CA ASN A 454 13.42 -14.09 -14.78
C ASN A 454 14.27 -13.44 -15.88
N ALA A 455 14.38 -14.14 -17.01
CA ALA A 455 15.14 -13.67 -18.17
C ALA A 455 14.48 -12.42 -18.79
N GLU A 456 13.16 -12.44 -19.02
CA GLU A 456 12.38 -11.28 -19.46
C GLU A 456 12.59 -10.05 -18.55
N LYS A 457 12.54 -10.25 -17.23
CA LYS A 457 12.77 -9.18 -16.24
C LYS A 457 14.21 -8.65 -16.30
N ASN A 458 15.21 -9.52 -16.46
CA ASN A 458 16.60 -9.11 -16.62
C ASN A 458 16.80 -8.26 -17.89
N VAL A 459 16.17 -8.62 -19.01
CA VAL A 459 16.15 -7.81 -20.24
C VAL A 459 15.45 -6.47 -20.02
N ARG A 460 14.25 -6.46 -19.42
CA ARG A 460 13.50 -5.22 -19.10
C ARG A 460 14.27 -4.29 -18.16
N TRP A 461 15.03 -4.83 -17.20
CA TRP A 461 15.91 -4.06 -16.33
C TRP A 461 17.03 -3.39 -17.14
N ALA A 462 17.71 -4.12 -18.02
CA ALA A 462 18.77 -3.56 -18.85
C ALA A 462 18.23 -2.47 -19.81
N ASP A 463 17.07 -2.71 -20.45
CA ASP A 463 16.40 -1.72 -21.31
C ASP A 463 15.96 -0.47 -20.53
N LEU A 464 15.54 -0.62 -19.27
CA LEU A 464 15.27 0.50 -18.36
C LEU A 464 16.55 1.31 -18.08
N MET A 465 17.67 0.65 -17.76
CA MET A 465 18.94 1.34 -17.52
C MET A 465 19.41 2.14 -18.74
N PHE A 466 19.41 1.54 -19.93
CA PHE A 466 19.75 2.25 -21.17
C PHE A 466 18.81 3.43 -21.47
N LYS A 467 17.51 3.28 -21.18
CA LYS A 467 16.53 4.37 -21.32
C LYS A 467 16.80 5.52 -20.35
N LEU A 468 17.16 5.23 -19.09
CA LEU A 468 17.50 6.24 -18.09
C LEU A 468 18.79 6.98 -18.46
N ASP A 469 19.83 6.27 -18.90
CA ASP A 469 21.10 6.83 -19.36
C ASP A 469 20.89 7.73 -20.59
N LYS A 470 20.26 7.21 -21.66
CA LYS A 470 19.98 7.94 -22.90
C LYS A 470 19.10 9.18 -22.73
N SER A 471 18.21 9.19 -21.73
CA SER A 471 17.35 10.34 -21.44
C SER A 471 17.91 11.29 -20.37
N ASN A 472 19.11 11.01 -19.85
CA ASN A 472 19.72 11.72 -18.71
C ASN A 472 18.78 11.81 -17.49
N LYS A 473 18.13 10.68 -17.16
CA LYS A 473 17.16 10.53 -16.06
C LYS A 473 17.58 9.49 -15.02
N MET A 474 18.82 9.01 -15.07
CA MET A 474 19.39 8.19 -13.99
C MET A 474 19.33 8.99 -12.68
N PRO A 475 18.80 8.44 -11.57
CA PRO A 475 18.76 9.18 -10.31
C PRO A 475 20.19 9.41 -9.78
N ALA A 476 20.41 10.51 -9.05
CA ALA A 476 21.73 10.82 -8.48
C ALA A 476 22.11 9.93 -7.28
N SER A 477 21.11 9.36 -6.59
CA SER A 477 21.28 8.55 -5.39
C SER A 477 20.05 7.66 -5.15
N MET A 478 20.19 6.68 -4.25
CA MET A 478 19.09 5.91 -3.70
C MET A 478 18.77 6.42 -2.29
N PRO A 479 17.66 7.17 -2.10
CA PRO A 479 17.26 7.65 -0.79
C PRO A 479 16.71 6.51 0.07
N VAL A 480 17.03 6.56 1.37
CA VAL A 480 16.35 5.82 2.44
C VAL A 480 15.80 6.86 3.41
N TYR A 481 14.47 6.92 3.52
CA TYR A 481 13.79 7.85 4.43
C TYR A 481 13.70 7.26 5.83
N ILE A 482 14.07 8.08 6.82
CA ILE A 482 14.03 7.75 8.24
C ILE A 482 13.06 8.74 8.88
N GLN A 483 11.95 8.24 9.40
CA GLN A 483 10.94 9.04 10.09
C GLN A 483 10.83 8.58 11.53
N THR A 484 10.61 9.50 12.46
CA THR A 484 10.24 9.14 13.83
C THR A 484 9.04 9.93 14.33
N ILE A 485 8.21 9.23 15.11
CA ILE A 485 7.08 9.79 15.85
C ILE A 485 7.28 9.34 17.29
N ASN A 486 7.47 10.31 18.19
CA ASN A 486 7.53 10.07 19.63
C ASN A 486 6.22 10.55 20.26
N ILE A 487 5.56 9.68 21.03
CA ILE A 487 4.36 9.99 21.81
C ILE A 487 4.70 9.74 23.27
N GLY A 488 5.11 10.81 23.96
CA GLY A 488 5.62 10.72 25.32
C GLY A 488 6.89 9.87 25.39
N ASN A 489 6.82 8.76 26.11
CA ASN A 489 7.92 7.80 26.30
C ASN A 489 7.93 6.63 25.29
N TRP A 490 7.05 6.62 24.29
CA TRP A 490 7.10 5.68 23.15
C TRP A 490 7.69 6.36 21.91
N LYS A 491 8.57 5.63 21.21
CA LYS A 491 9.21 6.02 19.94
C LYS A 491 8.82 5.00 18.86
N LEU A 492 8.21 5.48 17.79
CA LEU A 492 8.07 4.73 16.54
C LEU A 492 9.11 5.24 15.54
N VAL A 493 9.97 4.33 15.05
CA VAL A 493 10.89 4.58 13.95
C VAL A 493 10.33 3.94 12.69
N GLY A 494 10.08 4.73 11.65
CA GLY A 494 9.64 4.26 10.33
C GLY A 494 10.76 4.37 9.31
N LEU A 495 11.08 3.25 8.67
CA LEU A 495 12.04 3.15 7.57
C LEU A 495 11.28 2.94 6.26
N SER A 496 11.68 3.65 5.20
CA SER A 496 11.29 3.28 3.83
C SER A 496 11.87 1.93 3.41
N ARG A 497 11.37 1.39 2.29
CA ARG A 497 11.80 0.13 1.68
C ARG A 497 11.41 -1.10 2.52
N GLU A 498 11.56 -2.29 1.94
CA GLU A 498 11.38 -3.55 2.66
C GLU A 498 12.61 -3.79 3.55
N ALA A 499 12.62 -3.19 4.73
CA ALA A 499 13.71 -3.33 5.70
C ALA A 499 13.75 -4.76 6.26
N VAL A 500 14.90 -5.41 6.12
CA VAL A 500 15.16 -6.73 6.75
C VAL A 500 15.23 -6.61 8.27
N THR A 501 15.00 -7.70 8.98
CA THR A 501 14.71 -7.74 10.41
C THR A 501 15.86 -7.21 11.29
N ASP A 502 17.11 -7.32 10.81
CA ASP A 502 18.31 -6.70 11.37
C ASP A 502 18.09 -5.24 11.80
N TYR A 503 17.39 -4.44 10.97
CA TYR A 503 17.17 -3.01 11.23
C TYR A 503 16.32 -2.79 12.49
N SER A 504 15.30 -3.60 12.73
CA SER A 504 14.49 -3.46 13.95
C SER A 504 15.31 -3.84 15.19
N ILE A 505 16.05 -4.95 15.12
CA ILE A 505 16.94 -5.42 16.19
C ILE A 505 18.01 -4.35 16.51
N GLY A 506 18.64 -3.79 15.48
CA GLY A 506 19.67 -2.76 15.60
C GLY A 506 19.14 -1.47 16.24
N VAL A 507 18.02 -0.95 15.74
CA VAL A 507 17.40 0.28 16.26
C VAL A 507 16.92 0.09 17.70
N LYS A 508 16.30 -1.05 18.05
CA LYS A 508 15.90 -1.36 19.44
C LYS A 508 17.11 -1.43 20.39
N LYS A 509 18.26 -1.96 19.94
CA LYS A 509 19.51 -2.01 20.71
C LYS A 509 20.10 -0.63 21.04
N LEU A 510 19.74 0.44 20.32
CA LEU A 510 20.17 1.80 20.66
C LEU A 510 19.55 2.33 21.97
N TRP A 511 18.39 1.80 22.36
CA TRP A 511 17.64 2.25 23.54
C TRP A 511 17.11 1.06 24.35
N PRO A 512 17.99 0.28 25.00
CA PRO A 512 17.59 -0.89 25.78
C PRO A 512 16.62 -0.53 26.89
N GLY A 513 15.56 -1.34 27.05
CA GLY A 513 14.50 -1.11 28.03
C GLY A 513 13.60 0.11 27.77
N LYS A 514 13.71 0.78 26.61
CA LYS A 514 12.78 1.84 26.18
C LYS A 514 11.71 1.28 25.24
N LEU A 515 10.58 1.98 25.16
CA LEU A 515 9.47 1.61 24.30
C LEU A 515 9.76 2.07 22.86
N VAL A 516 10.55 1.29 22.13
CA VAL A 516 10.93 1.58 20.74
C VAL A 516 10.35 0.53 19.79
N SER A 517 9.46 0.98 18.91
CA SER A 517 8.88 0.20 17.81
C SER A 517 9.53 0.58 16.49
N VAL A 518 9.67 -0.36 15.56
CA VAL A 518 10.33 -0.13 14.27
C VAL A 518 9.48 -0.71 13.14
N ALA A 519 9.04 0.17 12.24
CA ALA A 519 8.27 -0.15 11.05
C ALA A 519 9.17 -0.09 9.81
N GLY A 520 9.03 -1.08 8.92
CA GLY A 520 9.52 -0.95 7.54
C GLY A 520 8.45 -0.31 6.66
N TYR A 521 8.61 -0.36 5.34
CA TYR A 521 7.55 -0.07 4.36
C TYR A 521 6.88 1.31 4.54
N CYS A 522 7.60 2.28 5.13
CA CYS A 522 7.08 3.61 5.44
C CYS A 522 7.41 4.64 4.35
N ASN A 523 6.38 5.33 3.87
CA ASN A 523 6.42 6.47 2.94
C ASN A 523 6.88 6.18 1.50
N ASP A 524 7.76 5.21 1.30
CA ASP A 524 8.28 4.78 0.01
C ASP A 524 8.70 3.30 0.12
N VAL A 525 8.37 2.48 -0.87
CA VAL A 525 8.70 1.03 -0.89
C VAL A 525 9.39 0.69 -2.22
N SER A 526 10.45 1.45 -2.53
CA SER A 526 11.14 1.40 -3.82
C SER A 526 12.08 0.20 -4.04
N SER A 527 12.44 -0.54 -2.98
CA SER A 527 13.13 -1.84 -3.06
C SER A 527 13.15 -2.54 -1.71
N TYR A 528 13.90 -3.64 -1.59
CA TYR A 528 14.46 -4.10 -0.31
C TYR A 528 15.49 -3.14 0.25
N LEU A 529 15.64 -3.14 1.58
CA LEU A 529 16.75 -2.52 2.28
C LEU A 529 17.52 -3.64 3.01
N PRO A 530 18.54 -4.24 2.37
CA PRO A 530 19.30 -5.37 2.91
C PRO A 530 20.37 -4.92 3.92
N THR A 531 21.07 -5.91 4.47
CA THR A 531 22.31 -5.75 5.24
C THR A 531 23.48 -6.45 4.53
N SER A 532 24.72 -6.22 4.98
CA SER A 532 25.94 -6.76 4.35
C SER A 532 25.92 -8.29 4.17
N ARG A 533 25.32 -9.04 5.10
CA ARG A 533 25.13 -10.50 5.00
C ARG A 533 24.32 -10.92 3.77
N HIS A 534 23.21 -10.23 3.49
CA HIS A 534 22.32 -10.54 2.36
C HIS A 534 23.02 -10.28 1.02
N MET A 535 23.75 -9.16 0.93
CA MET A 535 24.52 -8.79 -0.27
C MET A 535 25.69 -9.75 -0.53
N LYS A 536 26.43 -10.14 0.52
CA LYS A 536 27.50 -11.15 0.42
C LYS A 536 26.99 -12.54 0.05
N ALA A 537 25.82 -12.93 0.55
CA ALA A 537 25.15 -14.19 0.20
C ALA A 537 24.53 -14.18 -1.22
N GLY A 538 24.42 -13.01 -1.86
CA GLY A 538 23.71 -12.88 -3.14
C GLY A 538 22.21 -13.21 -3.04
N SER A 539 21.60 -13.03 -1.86
CA SER A 539 20.21 -13.41 -1.60
C SER A 539 19.21 -12.62 -2.48
N TYR A 540 17.93 -12.99 -2.42
CA TYR A 540 16.89 -12.21 -3.08
C TYR A 540 16.88 -10.74 -2.63
N GLU A 541 16.94 -10.49 -1.32
CA GLU A 541 16.97 -9.14 -0.73
C GLU A 541 18.27 -8.41 -1.05
N GLY A 542 19.40 -9.13 -1.10
CA GLY A 542 20.73 -8.56 -1.35
C GLY A 542 21.07 -8.29 -2.83
N LEU A 543 20.51 -9.07 -3.76
CA LEU A 543 20.87 -9.02 -5.18
C LEU A 543 19.71 -9.35 -6.14
N GLY A 544 18.86 -10.35 -5.85
CA GLY A 544 17.84 -10.80 -6.81
C GLY A 544 16.74 -9.77 -7.08
N SER A 545 16.29 -9.09 -6.03
CA SER A 545 15.19 -8.12 -5.99
C SER A 545 15.54 -6.79 -6.65
N PHE A 546 16.82 -6.41 -6.66
CA PHE A 546 17.39 -5.27 -7.37
C PHE A 546 16.81 -5.12 -8.78
N PHE A 547 16.83 -6.21 -9.54
CA PHE A 547 16.32 -6.27 -10.90
C PHE A 547 14.79 -6.21 -10.97
N TRP A 548 14.07 -6.81 -10.01
CA TRP A 548 12.59 -6.80 -9.95
C TRP A 548 12.01 -5.43 -9.57
N TYR A 549 12.79 -4.63 -8.85
CA TYR A 549 12.47 -3.26 -8.45
C TYR A 549 13.01 -2.18 -9.40
N GLY A 550 13.63 -2.58 -10.51
CA GLY A 550 14.16 -1.63 -11.50
C GLY A 550 15.24 -0.70 -10.96
N GLN A 551 15.90 -1.06 -9.85
CA GLN A 551 16.89 -0.19 -9.21
C GLN A 551 18.16 -0.05 -10.05
N PRO A 552 18.94 1.04 -9.91
CA PRO A 552 20.12 1.29 -10.75
C PRO A 552 21.46 0.80 -10.16
N SER A 553 21.59 0.68 -8.84
CA SER A 553 22.65 -0.08 -8.18
C SER A 553 22.13 -0.89 -6.98
N VAL A 554 22.95 -1.84 -6.50
CA VAL A 554 22.77 -2.36 -5.13
C VAL A 554 23.22 -1.29 -4.12
N PHE A 555 22.86 -1.48 -2.84
CA PHE A 555 23.37 -0.62 -1.76
C PHE A 555 24.86 -0.92 -1.47
N PRO A 556 25.63 0.03 -0.92
CA PRO A 556 26.97 -0.26 -0.42
C PRO A 556 26.90 -1.15 0.81
N LEU A 557 27.94 -1.95 1.06
CA LEU A 557 27.94 -2.95 2.12
C LEU A 557 27.70 -2.37 3.53
N ASN A 558 28.06 -1.11 3.77
CA ASN A 558 27.88 -0.40 5.05
C ASN A 558 26.54 0.33 5.21
N VAL A 559 25.53 0.01 4.37
CA VAL A 559 24.20 0.62 4.39
C VAL A 559 23.52 0.56 5.76
N TYR A 560 23.64 -0.58 6.45
CA TYR A 560 23.05 -0.82 7.76
C TYR A 560 23.69 0.08 8.83
N GLU A 561 25.01 0.04 8.92
CA GLU A 561 25.82 0.81 9.86
C GLU A 561 25.55 2.31 9.68
N THR A 562 25.54 2.79 8.43
CA THR A 562 25.26 4.20 8.07
C THR A 562 23.89 4.65 8.58
N ILE A 563 22.86 3.81 8.45
CA ILE A 563 21.49 4.12 8.92
C ILE A 563 21.40 4.08 10.44
N ILE A 564 21.97 3.06 11.09
CA ILE A 564 21.98 2.94 12.55
C ILE A 564 22.72 4.11 13.20
N ASP A 565 23.89 4.49 12.67
CA ASP A 565 24.64 5.65 13.16
C ASP A 565 23.92 6.98 12.89
N LYS A 566 23.23 7.12 11.76
CA LYS A 566 22.38 8.30 11.49
C LYS A 566 21.24 8.42 12.49
N ILE A 567 20.56 7.32 12.82
CA ILE A 567 19.48 7.27 13.84
C ILE A 567 20.04 7.63 15.22
N LYS A 568 21.18 7.04 15.59
CA LYS A 568 21.86 7.29 16.86
C LYS A 568 22.34 8.73 17.02
N THR A 569 23.04 9.27 16.03
CA THR A 569 23.67 10.61 16.10
C THR A 569 22.67 11.75 16.13
N GLN A 570 21.54 11.61 15.43
CA GLN A 570 20.48 12.61 15.40
C GLN A 570 19.45 12.41 16.53
N ASN A 571 19.53 11.29 17.26
CA ASN A 571 18.59 10.86 18.28
C ASN A 571 17.12 10.93 17.82
N TYR A 572 16.88 10.54 16.55
CA TYR A 572 15.56 10.55 15.93
C TYR A 572 14.56 9.73 16.73
#